data_AF-A0A1H5SQP2-F1
#
_entry.id   AF-A0A1H5SQP2-F1
#
_cell.length_a   1.000
_cell.length_b   1.000
_cell.length_c   1.000
_cell.angle_alpha   90.00
_cell.angle_beta   90.00
_cell.angle_gamma   90.00
#
_symmetry.space_group_name_H-M   'P 1'
#
loop_
_entity.id
_entity.type
_entity.pdbx_description
1 polymer ?
#
loop_
_entity_poly.entity_id
_entity_poly.type
_entity_poly.pdbx_seq_one_letter_code
_entity_poly.pdbx_strand_id
1 'polypeptide(L)'
;MRQFAIDRLKIDRSFVRDLPQDTDAKAIIRATVAMGRSLGLRVMAEGVETEGQAEYLRSVQCDESQGYLYARPMRPDDFEAWLKGRKPDFRGSRYQMAQS
;
A
#
# COMPACT_ATOMS: atom_id res chain seq x y z
N MET A 1 -15.26 -2.54 27.14
CA MET A 1 -14.46 -2.53 25.90
C MET A 1 -14.01 -1.11 25.62
N ARG A 2 -12.71 -0.82 25.65
CA ARG A 2 -12.16 0.43 25.10
C ARG A 2 -12.23 0.30 23.58
N GLN A 3 -13.20 0.97 22.97
CA GLN A 3 -13.34 1.04 21.52
C GLN A 3 -12.24 1.96 20.99
N PHE A 4 -11.10 1.40 20.60
CA PHE A 4 -10.35 2.05 19.54
C PHE A 4 -11.22 1.90 18.29
N ALA A 5 -11.72 3.01 17.75
CA ALA A 5 -12.45 3.04 16.49
C ALA A 5 -11.46 2.75 15.35
N ILE A 6 -10.94 1.53 15.31
CA ILE A 6 -10.12 1.05 14.20
C ILE A 6 -11.11 0.74 13.09
N ASP A 7 -11.00 1.47 11.99
CA ASP A 7 -11.77 1.30 10.75
C ASP A 7 -10.98 0.50 9.68
N ARG A 8 -9.68 0.32 9.91
CA ARG A 8 -8.74 -0.25 8.95
C ARG A 8 -7.71 -1.17 9.59
N LEU A 9 -7.48 -2.31 8.94
CA LEU A 9 -6.38 -3.23 9.19
C LEU A 9 -5.27 -3.03 8.15
N LYS A 10 -4.01 -3.04 8.58
CA LYS A 10 -2.87 -2.80 7.69
C LYS A 10 -2.06 -4.08 7.48
N ILE A 11 -1.68 -4.35 6.24
CA ILE A 11 -0.68 -5.35 5.88
C ILE A 11 0.65 -4.61 5.74
N ASP A 12 1.59 -4.94 6.63
CA ASP A 12 2.91 -4.32 6.64
C ASP A 12 3.70 -4.63 5.36
N ARG A 13 4.57 -3.69 4.98
CA ARG A 13 5.43 -3.77 3.80
C ARG A 13 6.28 -5.04 3.75
N SER A 14 6.69 -5.58 4.89
CA SER A 14 7.48 -6.81 4.94
C SER A 14 6.80 -7.97 4.19
N PHE A 15 5.47 -8.12 4.30
CA PHE A 15 4.72 -9.16 3.57
C PHE A 15 4.46 -8.78 2.11
N VAL A 16 4.31 -7.50 1.81
CA VAL A 16 4.05 -7.02 0.44
C VAL A 16 5.29 -7.13 -0.44
N ARG A 17 6.47 -6.88 0.12
CA ARG A 17 7.76 -6.92 -0.60
C ARG A 17 7.99 -8.25 -1.31
N ASP A 18 7.61 -9.36 -0.67
CA ASP A 18 7.95 -10.71 -1.11
C ASP A 18 6.90 -11.28 -2.11
N LEU A 19 5.86 -10.51 -2.42
CA LEU A 19 4.93 -10.81 -3.51
C LEU A 19 5.54 -10.57 -4.90
N PRO A 20 5.08 -11.31 -5.93
CA PRO A 20 4.04 -12.34 -5.88
C PRO A 20 4.63 -13.76 -5.83
N GLN A 21 5.88 -13.96 -5.38
CA GLN A 21 6.51 -15.29 -5.47
C GLN A 21 6.43 -16.07 -4.16
N ASP A 22 6.46 -15.38 -3.02
CA ASP A 22 6.45 -16.01 -1.70
C ASP A 22 5.06 -16.56 -1.33
N THR A 23 4.95 -17.87 -1.13
CA THR A 23 3.69 -18.55 -0.77
C THR A 23 3.23 -18.27 0.64
N ASP A 24 4.16 -18.03 1.57
CA ASP A 24 3.87 -17.76 2.98
C ASP A 24 3.36 -16.33 3.14
N ALA A 25 4.01 -15.37 2.47
CA ALA A 25 3.53 -14.00 2.38
C ALA A 25 2.11 -13.94 1.81
N LYS A 26 1.86 -14.67 0.72
CA LYS A 26 0.52 -14.82 0.14
C LYS A 26 -0.49 -15.41 1.14
N ALA A 27 -0.11 -16.41 1.92
CA ALA A 27 -1.00 -17.04 2.90
C ALA A 27 -1.39 -16.06 4.02
N ILE A 28 -0.42 -15.34 4.55
CA ILE A 28 -0.62 -14.30 5.57
C ILE A 28 -1.53 -13.21 5.04
N ILE A 29 -1.26 -12.69 3.84
CA ILE A 29 -2.08 -11.66 3.21
C ILE A 29 -3.54 -12.11 3.05
N ARG A 30 -3.78 -13.33 2.54
CA ARG A 30 -5.14 -13.87 2.42
C ARG A 30 -5.83 -13.97 3.78
N ALA A 31 -5.13 -14.44 4.80
CA ALA A 31 -5.67 -14.55 6.16
C ALA A 31 -6.01 -13.18 6.74
N THR A 32 -5.14 -12.19 6.58
CA THR A 32 -5.38 -10.81 7.01
C THR A 32 -6.57 -10.19 6.29
N VAL A 33 -6.71 -10.39 4.97
CA VAL A 33 -7.86 -9.89 4.21
C VAL A 33 -9.16 -10.54 4.68
N ALA A 34 -9.17 -11.87 4.86
CA ALA A 34 -10.35 -12.59 5.37
C ALA A 34 -10.74 -12.14 6.78
N MET A 35 -9.75 -11.89 7.64
CA MET A 35 -9.96 -11.36 8.99
C MET A 35 -10.57 -9.96 8.96
N GLY A 36 -10.00 -9.04 8.17
CA GLY A 36 -10.51 -7.67 8.03
C GLY A 36 -11.99 -7.66 7.65
N ARG A 37 -12.36 -8.44 6.63
CA ARG A 37 -13.76 -8.61 6.20
C ARG A 37 -14.67 -9.13 7.29
N SER A 38 -14.23 -10.15 8.02
CA SER A 38 -15.01 -10.77 9.09
C SER A 38 -15.27 -9.80 10.24
N LEU A 39 -14.37 -8.85 10.45
CA LEU A 39 -14.47 -7.80 11.46
C LEU A 39 -15.15 -6.52 10.93
N GLY A 40 -15.54 -6.46 9.66
CA GLY A 40 -16.08 -5.26 9.04
C GLY A 40 -15.06 -4.12 8.87
N LEU A 41 -13.76 -4.45 8.83
CA LEU A 41 -12.65 -3.52 8.66
C LEU A 41 -12.18 -3.50 7.20
N ARG A 42 -11.79 -2.32 6.72
CA ARG A 42 -11.06 -2.20 5.44
C ARG A 42 -9.63 -2.69 5.61
N VAL A 43 -9.04 -3.27 4.56
CA VAL A 43 -7.66 -3.73 4.56
C VAL A 43 -6.82 -2.90 3.61
N MET A 44 -5.75 -2.29 4.13
CA MET A 44 -4.78 -1.54 3.35
C MET A 44 -3.43 -2.26 3.31
N ALA A 45 -2.87 -2.45 2.13
CA ALA A 45 -1.51 -2.96 1.95
C ALA A 45 -0.50 -1.82 1.82
N GLU A 46 0.58 -1.87 2.59
CA GLU A 46 1.65 -0.87 2.56
C GLU A 46 2.87 -1.33 1.77
N GLY A 47 3.56 -0.39 1.11
CA GLY A 47 4.79 -0.67 0.39
C GLY A 47 4.60 -1.38 -0.95
N VAL A 48 3.50 -1.10 -1.65
CA VAL A 48 3.27 -1.57 -3.03
C VAL A 48 4.16 -0.80 -4.01
N GLU A 49 5.09 -1.48 -4.65
CA GLU A 49 6.12 -0.91 -5.53
C GLU A 49 6.02 -1.41 -6.97
N THR A 50 5.37 -2.55 -7.23
CA THR A 50 5.25 -3.14 -8.58
C THR A 50 3.80 -3.46 -8.96
N GLU A 51 3.49 -3.46 -10.26
CA GLU A 51 2.17 -3.86 -10.75
C GLU A 51 1.83 -5.31 -10.36
N GLY A 52 2.80 -6.23 -10.35
CA GLY A 52 2.57 -7.61 -9.93
C GLY A 52 2.13 -7.74 -8.46
N GLN A 53 2.65 -6.87 -7.58
CA GLN A 53 2.17 -6.78 -6.19
C GLN A 53 0.73 -6.24 -6.15
N ALA A 54 0.45 -5.17 -6.90
CA ALA A 54 -0.88 -4.56 -6.95
C ALA A 54 -1.94 -5.51 -7.53
N GLU A 55 -1.62 -6.22 -8.61
CA GLU A 55 -2.48 -7.24 -9.23
C GLU A 55 -2.78 -8.37 -8.25
N TYR A 56 -1.78 -8.86 -7.52
CA TYR A 56 -2.00 -9.87 -6.50
C TYR A 56 -2.95 -9.37 -5.40
N LEU A 57 -2.68 -8.18 -4.86
CA LEU A 57 -3.50 -7.56 -3.81
C LEU A 57 -4.96 -7.33 -4.27
N ARG A 58 -5.17 -6.91 -5.52
CA ARG A 58 -6.50 -6.82 -6.14
C ARG A 58 -7.15 -8.21 -6.26
N SER A 59 -6.39 -9.25 -6.61
CA SER A 59 -6.91 -10.61 -6.79
C SER A 59 -7.44 -11.23 -5.49
N VAL A 60 -6.80 -10.91 -4.35
CA VAL A 60 -7.28 -11.30 -3.02
C VAL A 60 -8.29 -10.31 -2.44
N GLN A 61 -8.67 -9.30 -3.24
CA GLN A 61 -9.67 -8.29 -2.91
C GLN A 61 -9.31 -7.49 -1.64
N CYS A 62 -8.04 -7.09 -1.54
CA CYS A 62 -7.58 -6.03 -0.63
C CYS A 62 -8.19 -4.69 -1.05
N ASP A 63 -8.66 -3.90 -0.09
CA ASP A 63 -9.47 -2.70 -0.37
C ASP A 63 -8.63 -1.51 -0.87
N GLU A 64 -7.46 -1.33 -0.26
CA GLU A 64 -6.63 -0.14 -0.46
C GLU A 64 -5.14 -0.53 -0.57
N SER A 65 -4.39 0.20 -1.38
CA SER A 65 -2.95 -0.01 -1.56
C SER A 65 -2.20 1.31 -1.44
N GLN A 66 -1.11 1.31 -0.70
CA GLN A 66 -0.20 2.44 -0.56
C GLN A 66 1.22 2.02 -0.93
N GLY A 67 1.88 2.82 -1.76
CA GLY A 67 3.30 2.62 -2.03
C GLY A 67 3.79 3.39 -3.24
N TYR A 68 5.08 3.22 -3.55
CA TYR A 68 5.77 4.00 -4.57
C TYR A 68 5.29 3.71 -5.99
N LEU A 69 4.55 2.62 -6.21
CA LEU A 69 3.83 2.39 -7.46
C LEU A 69 2.87 3.56 -7.78
N TYR A 70 2.20 4.10 -6.76
CA TYR A 70 1.20 5.16 -6.93
C TYR A 70 1.81 6.55 -6.83
N ALA A 71 2.56 6.78 -5.75
CA ALA A 71 3.19 8.06 -5.47
C ALA A 71 4.29 7.88 -4.44
N ARG A 72 5.38 8.66 -4.58
CA ARG A 72 6.38 8.80 -3.52
C ARG A 72 5.93 9.86 -2.52
N PRO A 73 6.41 9.81 -1.26
CA PRO A 73 6.29 10.91 -0.31
C PRO A 73 6.76 12.20 -0.96
N MET A 74 5.94 13.24 -0.85
CA MET A 74 6.15 14.52 -1.50
C MET A 74 5.79 15.65 -0.56
N ARG A 75 6.26 16.87 -0.87
CA ARG A 75 5.91 18.06 -0.08
C ARG A 75 4.43 18.42 -0.30
N PRO A 76 3.81 19.19 0.60
CA PRO A 76 2.42 19.63 0.45
C PRO A 76 2.13 20.26 -0.94
N ASP A 77 2.98 21.17 -1.40
CA ASP A 77 2.81 21.84 -2.70
C ASP A 77 2.83 20.85 -3.87
N ASP A 78 3.71 19.85 -3.80
CA ASP A 78 3.83 18.79 -4.80
C ASP A 78 2.60 17.86 -4.75
N PHE A 79 2.05 17.60 -3.56
CA PHE A 79 0.83 16.83 -3.37
C PHE A 79 -0.40 17.53 -3.96
N GLU A 80 -0.54 18.83 -3.75
CA GLU A 80 -1.61 19.61 -4.39
C GLU A 80 -1.52 19.58 -5.91
N ALA A 81 -0.31 19.66 -6.46
CA ALA A 81 -0.09 19.53 -7.89
C ALA A 81 -0.47 18.12 -8.39
N TRP A 82 -0.07 17.08 -7.66
CA TRP A 82 -0.41 15.68 -7.96
C TRP A 82 -1.92 15.43 -7.95
N LEU A 83 -2.64 15.95 -6.94
CA LEU A 83 -4.11 15.86 -6.87
C LEU A 83 -4.80 16.53 -8.07
N LYS A 84 -4.21 17.59 -8.63
CA LYS A 84 -4.70 18.29 -9.84
C LYS A 84 -4.28 17.60 -11.14
N GLY A 85 -3.70 16.39 -11.07
CA GLY A 85 -3.26 15.60 -12.23
C GLY A 85 -1.92 16.04 -12.82
N ARG A 86 -1.16 16.90 -12.13
CA ARG A 86 0.19 17.29 -12.57
C ARG A 86 1.22 16.32 -12.01
N LYS A 87 2.29 16.06 -12.75
CA LYS A 87 3.39 15.24 -12.20
C LYS A 87 4.12 16.05 -11.11
N PRO A 88 4.20 15.56 -9.86
CA PRO A 88 4.95 16.22 -8.80
C PRO A 88 6.44 16.31 -9.16
N ASP A 89 7.08 17.43 -8.83
CA ASP A 89 8.52 17.59 -9.07
C ASP A 89 9.30 17.06 -7.87
N PHE A 90 9.88 15.88 -8.04
CA PHE A 90 10.65 15.23 -6.98
C PHE A 90 12.10 15.77 -6.87
N ARG A 91 12.50 16.73 -7.72
CA ARG A 91 13.84 17.33 -7.71
C ARG A 91 14.02 18.17 -6.43
N GLY A 92 14.79 17.63 -5.48
CA GLY A 92 15.09 18.28 -4.20
C GLY A 92 14.51 17.59 -2.96
N SER A 93 13.73 16.51 -3.11
CA SER A 93 13.42 15.64 -1.97
C SER A 93 14.62 14.74 -1.63
N ARG A 94 14.85 14.43 -0.34
CA ARG A 94 15.91 13.51 0.13
C ARG A 94 15.82 12.08 -0.44
N TYR A 95 14.90 11.80 -1.37
CA TYR A 95 14.53 10.47 -1.85
C TYR A 95 14.93 10.23 -3.33
N GLN A 96 15.91 10.96 -3.85
CA GLN A 96 16.30 10.96 -5.26
C GLN A 96 17.03 9.69 -5.76
N MET A 97 17.23 8.67 -4.91
CA MET A 97 18.11 7.53 -5.18
C MET A 97 17.35 6.19 -5.12
N ALA A 98 16.50 5.90 -6.12
CA ALA A 98 16.02 4.54 -6.39
C ALA A 98 15.36 4.47 -7.78
N GLN A 99 16.17 4.71 -8.81
CA GLN A 99 15.93 4.24 -10.18
C GLN A 99 17.25 3.69 -10.71
N SER A 100 17.54 2.44 -10.35
CA SER A 100 18.53 1.58 -10.99
C SER A 100 18.06 0.16 -10.83
#